data_AF-A0A238FMA1-F1
#
_entry.id   AF-A0A238FMA1-F1
#
_cell.length_a   1.000
_cell.length_b   1.000
_cell.length_c   1.000
_cell.angle_alpha   90.00
_cell.angle_beta   90.00
_cell.angle_gamma   90.00
#
_symmetry.space_group_name_H-M   'P 1'
#
loop_
_entity.id
_entity.type
_entity.pdbx_description
1 polymer ?
#
loop_
_entity_poly.entity_id
_entity_poly.type
_entity_poly.pdbx_seq_one_letter_code
_entity_poly.pdbx_strand_id
1 'polypeptide(L)' 'MPKQPNQFVSGDHVVQTKGDGSYVAKDYNNVQQGYNGLYNNPQHSGLKDYAQAQSHNLSQQYYQQHQQSGNSSQGYGRK' A
#
# COMPACT_ATOMS: atom_id res chain seq x y z
N MET A 1 5.15 5.76 21.50
CA MET A 1 4.53 4.64 20.76
C MET A 1 5.05 4.70 19.33
N PRO A 2 5.68 3.63 18.80
CA PRO A 2 6.11 3.64 17.41
C PRO A 2 4.86 3.77 16.53
N LYS A 3 4.81 4.85 15.75
CA LYS A 3 3.72 5.18 14.83
C LYS A 3 3.72 4.08 13.77
N GLN A 4 2.87 3.05 13.93
CA GLN A 4 2.56 2.17 12.81
C GLN A 4 2.10 3.08 11.67
N PRO A 5 2.57 2.88 10.42
CA PRO A 5 2.05 3.65 9.31
C PRO A 5 0.53 3.49 9.33
N ASN A 6 -0.21 4.59 9.26
CA ASN A 6 -1.67 4.56 9.32
C ASN A 6 -2.31 3.73 8.19
N GLN A 7 -1.51 3.21 7.25
CA GLN A 7 -1.95 2.43 6.09
C GLN A 7 -0.99 1.27 5.81
N PHE A 8 -1.54 0.11 5.46
CA PHE A 8 -0.79 -1.06 4.99
C PHE A 8 -1.58 -1.87 3.95
N VAL A 9 -0.90 -2.67 3.14
CA VAL A 9 -1.53 -3.56 2.15
C VAL A 9 -1.88 -4.90 2.79
N SER A 10 -3.03 -5.45 2.46
CA SER A 10 -3.48 -6.79 2.82
C SER A 10 -4.25 -7.41 1.65
N GLY A 11 -3.62 -8.37 0.98
CA GLY A 11 -4.12 -8.94 -0.28
C GLY A 11 -4.26 -7.87 -1.35
N ASP A 12 -5.48 -7.71 -1.86
CA ASP A 12 -5.81 -6.70 -2.88
C ASP A 12 -6.34 -5.38 -2.30
N HIS A 13 -6.26 -5.20 -0.98
CA HIS A 13 -6.80 -4.05 -0.28
C HIS A 13 -5.71 -3.28 0.49
N VAL A 14 -5.94 -1.98 0.68
CA VAL A 14 -5.20 -1.14 1.61
C VAL A 14 -6.07 -0.92 2.84
N VAL A 15 -5.55 -1.32 3.99
CA VAL A 15 -6.18 -1.11 5.30
C VAL A 15 -5.62 0.17 5.90
N GLN A 16 -6.50 1.09 6.28
CA GLN A 16 -6.16 2.32 6.96
C GLN A 16 -6.74 2.34 8.38
N THR A 17 -5.88 2.53 9.37
CA THR A 17 -6.28 2.74 10.76
C THR A 17 -6.56 4.22 11.00
N LYS A 18 -7.74 4.52 11.56
CA LYS A 18 -8.16 5.86 11.94
C LYS A 18 -7.75 6.17 13.38
N GLY A 19 -7.83 7.45 13.75
CA GLY A 19 -7.47 7.92 15.09
C GLY A 19 -8.35 7.40 16.23
N ASP A 20 -9.56 6.92 15.90
CA ASP A 20 -10.49 6.26 16.83
C ASP A 20 -10.23 4.74 16.98
N GLY A 21 -9.19 4.21 16.33
CA GLY A 21 -8.86 2.79 16.33
C GLY A 21 -9.69 1.95 15.37
N SER A 22 -10.67 2.53 14.68
CA SER A 22 -11.39 1.84 13.60
C SER A 22 -10.49 1.67 12.38
N TYR A 23 -10.78 0.67 11.56
CA TYR A 23 -10.09 0.45 10.29
C TYR A 23 -11.06 0.53 9.10
N VAL A 24 -10.54 0.98 7.98
CA VAL A 24 -11.24 0.93 6.68
C VAL A 24 -10.36 0.24 5.67
N ALA A 25 -10.92 -0.71 4.94
CA ALA A 25 -10.28 -1.35 3.81
C ALA A 25 -10.79 -0.71 2.51
N LYS A 26 -9.87 -0.45 1.58
CA LYS A 26 -10.18 0.06 0.24
C LYS A 26 -9.41 -0.75 -0.78
N ASP A 27 -9.94 -0.93 -1.98
CA ASP A 27 -9.19 -1.60 -3.05
C ASP A 27 -7.87 -0.89 -3.30
N TYR A 28 -6.80 -1.67 -3.42
CA TYR A 28 -5.47 -1.17 -3.70
C TYR A 28 -5.44 -0.31 -4.98
N ASN A 29 -6.13 -0.77 -6.03
CA ASN A 29 -6.25 -0.05 -7.30
C ASN A 29 -6.93 1.32 -7.13
N ASN A 30 -8.01 1.38 -6.34
CA ASN A 30 -8.73 2.63 -6.08
C ASN A 30 -7.86 3.61 -5.28
N VAL A 31 -7.08 3.11 -4.32
CA VAL A 31 -6.15 3.92 -3.53
C VAL A 31 -5.01 4.47 -4.39
N GLN A 32 -4.41 3.65 -5.27
CA GLN A 32 -3.37 4.10 -6.19
C GLN A 32 -3.89 5.16 -7.18
N GLN A 33 -5.09 4.98 -7.72
CA GLN A 33 -5.73 6.00 -8.56
C GLN A 33 -5.98 7.30 -7.79
N GLY A 34 -6.41 7.21 -6.54
CA GLY A 34 -6.59 8.39 -5.67
C GLY A 34 -5.28 9.17 -5.48
N TYR A 35 -4.17 8.48 -5.21
CA TYR A 35 -2.85 9.12 -5.12
C TYR A 35 -2.38 9.71 -6.44
N ASN A 36 -2.61 9.03 -7.57
CA ASN A 36 -2.29 9.55 -8.89
C ASN A 36 -3.11 10.82 -9.21
N GLY A 37 -4.39 10.84 -8.82
CA GLY A 37 -5.23 12.03 -8.93
C GLY A 37 -4.71 13.18 -8.07
N LEU A 38 -4.28 12.89 -6.83
CA LEU A 38 -3.68 13.89 -5.94
C LEU A 38 -2.36 14.45 -6.51
N TYR A 39 -1.52 13.58 -7.07
CA TYR A 39 -0.23 13.93 -7.66
C TYR A 39 -0.38 14.84 -8.91
N ASN A 40 -1.36 14.55 -9.76
CA ASN A 40 -1.61 15.33 -10.97
C ASN A 40 -2.49 16.57 -10.72
N ASN A 41 -3.08 16.73 -9.53
CA ASN A 41 -3.95 17.86 -9.25
C ASN A 41 -3.13 19.15 -8.97
N PRO A 42 -3.21 20.18 -9.84
CA PRO A 42 -2.48 21.43 -9.65
C PRO A 42 -2.93 22.21 -8.40
N GLN A 43 -4.16 21.99 -7.90
CA GLN A 43 -4.68 22.65 -6.69
C GLN A 43 -4.04 22.10 -5.40
N HIS A 44 -3.45 20.91 -5.46
CA HIS A 44 -2.82 20.23 -4.33
C HIS A 44 -1.34 19.93 -4.61
N SER A 45 -0.66 20.85 -5.30
CA SER A 45 0.75 20.71 -5.67
C SER A 45 1.68 20.46 -4.47
N GLY A 46 1.37 21.00 -3.30
CA GLY A 46 2.12 20.74 -2.05
C GLY A 46 1.97 19.33 -1.48
N LEU A 47 1.05 18.52 -2.00
CA LEU A 47 0.84 17.13 -1.59
C LEU A 47 1.44 16.12 -2.56
N LYS A 48 2.14 16.56 -3.62
CA LYS A 48 2.75 15.67 -4.62
C LYS A 48 3.74 14.70 -4.00
N ASP A 49 4.67 15.21 -3.20
CA ASP A 49 5.70 14.38 -2.55
C ASP A 49 5.05 13.38 -1.59
N TYR A 50 4.02 13.80 -0.87
CA TYR A 50 3.24 12.92 0.00
C TYR A 50 2.53 11.83 -0.79
N ALA A 51 1.82 12.17 -1.87
CA ALA A 51 1.11 11.22 -2.70
C ALA A 51 2.06 10.20 -3.33
N GLN A 52 3.20 10.67 -3.84
CA GLN A 52 4.24 9.83 -4.41
C GLN A 52 4.85 8.88 -3.36
N ALA A 53 5.19 9.40 -2.17
CA ALA A 53 5.75 8.60 -1.09
C ALA A 53 4.78 7.51 -0.60
N GLN A 54 3.49 7.84 -0.43
CA GLN A 54 2.48 6.87 0.00
C GLN A 54 2.21 5.82 -1.07
N SER A 55 2.00 6.24 -2.33
CA SER A 55 1.81 5.34 -3.46
C SER A 55 2.98 4.35 -3.59
N HIS A 56 4.21 4.85 -3.49
CA HIS A 56 5.42 4.03 -3.58
C HIS A 56 5.52 3.03 -2.42
N ASN A 57 5.24 3.46 -1.18
CA ASN A 57 5.28 2.58 -0.01
C ASN A 57 4.26 1.45 -0.13
N LEU A 58 3.00 1.77 -0.47
CA LEU A 58 1.96 0.76 -0.67
C LEU A 58 2.30 -0.19 -1.82
N SER A 59 2.87 0.32 -2.90
CA SER A 59 3.33 -0.51 -4.01
C SER A 59 4.38 -1.52 -3.58
N GLN A 60 5.38 -1.09 -2.80
CA GLN A 60 6.37 -2.02 -2.26
C GLN A 60 5.75 -3.09 -1.35
N GLN A 61 4.75 -2.75 -0.52
CA GLN A 61 4.05 -3.72 0.32
C GLN A 61 3.24 -4.72 -0.51
N TYR A 62 2.52 -4.23 -1.53
CA TYR A 62 1.75 -5.07 -2.45
C TYR A 62 2.68 -6.04 -3.19
N TYR A 63 3.79 -5.53 -3.75
CA TYR A 63 4.79 -6.38 -4.38
C TYR A 63 5.39 -7.39 -3.42
N GLN A 64 5.69 -7.05 -2.17
CA GLN A 64 6.23 -8.01 -1.20
C GLN A 64 5.24 -9.14 -0.88
N GLN A 65 3.95 -8.85 -0.68
CA GLN A 65 2.93 -9.87 -0.45
C GLN A 65 2.74 -10.77 -1.67
N HIS A 66 2.66 -10.19 -2.86
CA HIS A 66 2.37 -10.92 -4.09
C HIS A 66 3.60 -11.63 -4.67
N GLN A 67 4.82 -11.11 -4.43
CA GLN A 67 6.07 -11.80 -4.80
C GLN A 67 6.39 -12.95 -3.85
N GLN A 68 6.07 -12.84 -2.54
CA GLN A 68 6.20 -13.98 -1.62
C GLN A 68 5.23 -15.11 -1.97
N SER A 69 4.07 -14.81 -2.57
CA SER A 69 3.17 -15.84 -3.12
C SER A 69 3.73 -16.57 -4.34
N GLY A 70 4.72 -16.00 -5.04
CA GLY A 70 5.40 -16.60 -6.20
C GLY A 70 6.68 -17.35 -5.87
N ASN A 71 7.18 -17.29 -4.63
CA ASN A 71 8.50 -17.81 -4.25
C ASN A 71 8.44 -18.86 -3.12
N SER A 72 7.33 -19.59 -3.02
CA SER A 72 7.18 -20.78 -2.17
C SER A 72 7.22 -22.10 -2.95
N SER A 73 7.78 -22.09 -4.16
CA SER A 73 8.07 -23.31 -4.92
C SER A 73 9.55 -23.37 -5.35
N GLN A 74 10.45 -23.47 -4.38
CA GLN A 74 11.76 -24.05 -4.68
C GLN A 74 12.29 -24.84 -3.48
N GLY A 75 11.89 -26.12 -3.44
CA GLY A 75 12.84 -27.17 -3.06
C GLY A 75 12.70 -27.80 -1.68
N TYR A 76 11.51 -28.27 -1.27
CA TYR A 76 11.47 -29.49 -0.46
C TYR A 76 11.39 -30.69 -1.40
N GLY A 77 12.52 -31.36 -1.54
CA GLY A 77 12.59 -32.69 -2.15
C GLY A 77 13.46 -32.76 -3.39
N ARG A 78 14.70 -33.21 -3.19
CA ARG A 78 15.31 -34.24 -4.05
C ARG A 78 16.31 -35.03 -3.21
N LYS A 79 15.88 -36.26 -2.91
CA LYS A 79 16.61 -37.52 -2.63
C LYS A 79 17.89 -37.45 -1.81
#